data_AF-A0A7V7YDU4-F1
#
_entry.id   AF-A0A7V7YDU4-F1
#
_cell.length_a   1.000
_cell.length_b   1.000
_cell.length_c   1.000
_cell.angle_alpha   90.00
_cell.angle_beta   90.00
_cell.angle_gamma   90.00
#
_symmetry.space_group_name_H-M   'P 1'
#
loop_
_entity.id
_entity.type
_entity.pdbx_description
1 polymer ?
#
loop_
_entity_poly.entity_id
_entity_poly.type
_entity_poly.pdbx_seq_one_letter_code
_entity_poly.pdbx_strand_id
1 'polypeptide(L)'
;MYAVQRNCMVLVFLLLALVPTAKGSDEPENSENWAVTSAWVKELPTLEQQIVLVSLGLGMSAHVDTKLIPAVKSKSDMQWVLKVAGTSNVMLSGLATRAVEVRAFFDDRSKVYLDVMNGRIDADVFEQEMAKINVRIEQATAHITPQEIAQVRSKYRVRLQDTETTLIAYAKLRVR
;
A
#
# COMPACT_ATOMS: atom_id res chain seq x y z
N MET A 1 -36.85 22.62 49.21
CA MET A 1 -36.72 22.26 47.79
C MET A 1 -35.37 22.71 47.22
N TYR A 2 -34.24 22.15 47.70
CA TYR A 2 -32.89 22.41 47.14
C TYR A 2 -31.99 21.15 47.07
N ALA A 3 -32.36 20.06 47.73
CA ALA A 3 -31.60 18.80 47.69
C ALA A 3 -31.86 17.96 46.42
N VAL A 4 -33.02 18.10 45.79
CA VAL A 4 -33.41 17.27 44.62
C VAL A 4 -32.70 17.73 43.34
N GLN A 5 -32.50 19.04 43.14
CA GLN A 5 -31.80 19.57 41.96
C GLN A 5 -30.30 19.22 41.94
N ARG A 6 -29.65 19.14 43.11
CA ARG A 6 -28.23 18.82 43.22
C ARG A 6 -27.94 17.35 42.87
N ASN A 7 -28.85 16.44 43.21
CA ASN A 7 -28.73 15.03 42.85
C ASN A 7 -28.97 14.76 41.35
N CYS A 8 -29.89 15.50 40.70
CA CYS A 8 -30.06 15.40 39.25
C CYS A 8 -28.81 15.86 38.49
N MET A 9 -28.15 16.93 38.94
CA MET A 9 -26.97 17.45 38.27
C MET A 9 -25.78 16.48 38.38
N VAL A 10 -25.59 15.83 39.53
CA VAL A 10 -24.58 14.77 39.70
C VAL A 10 -24.88 13.54 38.85
N LEU A 11 -26.17 13.18 38.67
CA LEU A 11 -26.57 12.08 37.80
C LEU A 11 -26.29 12.36 36.32
N VAL A 12 -26.47 13.60 35.86
CA VAL A 12 -26.15 14.02 34.49
C VAL A 12 -24.64 13.99 34.23
N PHE A 13 -23.81 14.39 35.21
CA PHE A 13 -22.35 14.27 35.10
C PHE A 13 -21.85 12.82 35.14
N LEU A 14 -22.51 11.94 35.92
CA LEU A 14 -22.20 10.50 35.94
C LEU A 14 -22.62 9.79 34.64
N LEU A 15 -23.74 10.19 34.03
CA LEU A 15 -24.18 9.64 32.73
C LEU A 15 -23.29 10.09 31.57
N LEU A 16 -22.71 11.30 31.63
CA LEU A 16 -21.75 11.78 30.64
C LEU A 16 -20.34 11.18 30.82
N ALA A 17 -19.99 10.72 32.02
CA ALA A 17 -18.76 9.96 32.28
C ALA A 17 -18.87 8.47 31.89
N LEU A 18 -20.07 8.02 31.51
CA LEU A 18 -20.38 6.68 30.99
C LEU A 18 -20.59 6.67 29.46
N VAL A 19 -20.37 7.80 28.77
CA VAL A 19 -20.13 7.76 27.33
C VAL A 19 -18.80 7.02 27.19
N PRO A 20 -18.75 5.83 26.55
CA PRO A 20 -17.47 5.23 26.23
C PRO A 20 -16.70 6.28 25.45
N THR A 21 -15.61 6.76 26.05
CA THR A 21 -14.50 7.41 25.37
C THR A 21 -14.38 6.74 24.03
N ALA A 22 -14.54 7.53 22.96
CA ALA A 22 -14.46 7.10 21.57
C ALA A 22 -13.56 5.86 21.50
N LYS A 23 -14.20 4.68 21.42
CA LYS A 23 -13.49 3.51 20.93
C LYS A 23 -13.07 4.00 19.58
N GLY A 24 -11.79 4.32 19.42
CA GLY A 24 -11.16 4.36 18.12
C GLY A 24 -11.67 3.09 17.47
N SER A 25 -12.57 3.27 16.51
CA SER A 25 -13.20 2.16 15.86
C SER A 25 -12.06 1.51 15.12
N ASP A 26 -11.45 0.52 15.75
CA ASP A 26 -11.00 -0.68 15.08
C ASP A 26 -12.27 -1.34 14.51
N GLU A 27 -12.94 -0.63 13.60
CA GLU A 27 -13.56 -1.33 12.49
C GLU A 27 -12.40 -2.10 11.88
N PRO A 28 -12.53 -3.42 11.69
CA PRO A 28 -11.60 -4.12 10.81
C PRO A 28 -11.82 -3.47 9.45
N GLU A 29 -10.97 -2.49 9.14
CA GLU A 29 -11.13 -1.66 7.97
C GLU A 29 -11.16 -2.58 6.77
N ASN A 30 -12.31 -2.52 6.10
CA ASN A 30 -12.87 -3.60 5.36
C ASN A 30 -11.85 -4.10 4.31
N SER A 31 -11.21 -5.24 4.56
CA SER A 31 -10.32 -5.88 3.58
C SER A 31 -11.07 -6.29 2.32
N GLU A 32 -12.39 -6.13 2.27
CA GLU A 32 -13.20 -6.27 1.07
C GLU A 32 -13.07 -5.06 0.11
N ASN A 33 -12.75 -3.85 0.59
CA ASN A 33 -12.72 -2.64 -0.24
C ASN A 33 -11.49 -2.54 -1.16
N TRP A 34 -10.39 -3.23 -0.84
CA TRP A 34 -9.20 -3.18 -1.69
C TRP A 34 -9.41 -3.95 -3.01
N ALA A 35 -10.16 -5.05 -2.95
CA ALA A 35 -10.53 -5.81 -4.13
C ALA A 35 -11.32 -4.93 -5.10
N VAL A 36 -12.08 -3.95 -4.58
CA VAL A 36 -12.92 -3.03 -5.37
C VAL A 36 -12.08 -1.95 -6.09
N THR A 37 -11.04 -1.38 -5.47
CA THR A 37 -10.27 -0.27 -6.09
C THR A 37 -9.31 -0.70 -7.18
N SER A 38 -9.06 -2.01 -7.30
CA SER A 38 -8.10 -2.55 -8.27
C SER A 38 -8.60 -3.78 -9.03
N ALA A 39 -9.85 -4.22 -8.78
CA ALA A 39 -10.56 -5.19 -9.63
C ALA A 39 -10.57 -4.78 -11.11
N TRP A 40 -10.61 -3.47 -11.40
CA TRP A 40 -10.64 -2.96 -12.76
C TRP A 40 -9.40 -3.37 -13.58
N VAL A 41 -8.26 -3.68 -12.93
CA VAL A 41 -7.03 -4.14 -13.60
C VAL A 41 -7.21 -5.54 -14.21
N LYS A 42 -8.12 -6.34 -13.65
CA LYS A 42 -8.42 -7.70 -14.12
C LYS A 42 -9.24 -7.73 -15.40
N GLU A 43 -9.94 -6.62 -15.67
CA GLU A 43 -10.81 -6.45 -16.84
C GLU A 43 -10.04 -5.92 -18.06
N LEU A 44 -8.76 -5.56 -17.88
CA LEU A 44 -7.92 -5.00 -18.94
C LEU A 44 -7.39 -6.08 -19.89
N PRO A 45 -7.14 -5.73 -21.17
CA PRO A 45 -6.34 -6.55 -22.07
C PRO A 45 -4.95 -6.83 -21.48
N THR A 46 -4.36 -7.99 -21.82
CA THR A 46 -3.09 -8.46 -21.24
C THR A 46 -1.97 -7.42 -21.27
N LEU A 47 -1.77 -6.74 -22.40
CA LEU A 47 -0.73 -5.71 -22.54
C LEU A 47 -0.98 -4.52 -21.60
N GLU A 48 -2.21 -4.00 -21.60
CA GLU A 48 -2.58 -2.87 -20.73
C GLU A 48 -2.46 -3.23 -19.25
N GLN A 49 -2.83 -4.47 -18.90
CA GLN A 49 -2.67 -5.01 -17.55
C GLN A 49 -1.19 -5.03 -17.11
N GLN A 50 -0.28 -5.52 -17.95
CA GLN A 50 1.15 -5.54 -17.65
C GLN A 50 1.67 -4.11 -17.43
N ILE A 51 1.33 -3.19 -18.33
CA ILE A 51 1.74 -1.78 -18.23
C ILE A 51 1.21 -1.15 -16.95
N VAL A 52 -0.07 -1.35 -16.63
CA VAL A 52 -0.71 -0.78 -15.43
C VAL A 52 -0.05 -1.31 -14.17
N LEU A 53 0.16 -2.62 -14.04
CA LEU A 53 0.73 -3.19 -12.82
C LEU A 53 2.17 -2.80 -12.62
N VAL A 54 3.00 -2.86 -13.66
CA VAL A 54 4.39 -2.39 -13.58
C VAL A 54 4.43 -0.90 -13.25
N SER A 55 3.54 -0.08 -13.83
CA SER A 55 3.44 1.34 -13.51
C SER A 55 3.09 1.59 -12.05
N LEU A 56 2.09 0.90 -11.50
CA LEU A 56 1.70 1.00 -10.09
C LEU A 56 2.85 0.57 -9.16
N GLY A 57 3.52 -0.54 -9.50
CA GLY A 57 4.68 -1.03 -8.76
C GLY A 57 5.83 -0.02 -8.69
N LEU A 58 6.21 0.52 -9.85
CA LEU A 58 7.26 1.53 -9.95
C LEU A 58 6.84 2.86 -9.31
N GLY A 59 5.59 3.29 -9.48
CA GLY A 59 5.04 4.49 -8.84
C GLY A 59 5.11 4.42 -7.32
N MET A 60 4.73 3.29 -6.73
CA MET A 60 4.86 3.03 -5.30
C MET A 60 6.31 3.05 -4.81
N SER A 61 7.23 2.47 -5.59
CA SER A 61 8.65 2.44 -5.26
C SER A 61 9.24 3.84 -5.25
N ALA A 62 8.98 4.61 -6.32
CA ALA A 62 9.42 5.99 -6.42
C ALA A 62 8.83 6.86 -5.29
N HIS A 63 7.58 6.62 -4.89
CA HIS A 63 6.98 7.32 -3.76
C HIS A 63 7.72 7.01 -2.44
N VAL A 64 8.03 5.74 -2.20
CA VAL A 64 8.82 5.30 -1.04
C VAL A 64 10.18 5.99 -1.04
N ASP A 65 10.92 5.90 -2.15
CA ASP A 65 12.30 6.38 -2.26
C ASP A 65 12.40 7.91 -2.16
N THR A 66 11.46 8.63 -2.78
CA THR A 66 11.56 10.10 -2.91
C THR A 66 10.78 10.88 -1.87
N LYS A 67 9.81 10.25 -1.19
CA LYS A 67 8.95 10.92 -0.20
C LYS A 67 9.07 10.33 1.20
N LEU A 68 9.05 9.01 1.31
CA LEU A 68 8.97 8.36 2.63
C LEU A 68 10.34 8.15 3.26
N ILE A 69 11.32 7.62 2.52
CA ILE A 69 12.70 7.42 3.01
C ILE A 69 13.32 8.74 3.50
N PRO A 70 13.24 9.87 2.79
CA PRO A 70 13.80 11.14 3.28
C PRO A 70 13.13 11.67 4.55
N ALA A 71 11.92 11.20 4.87
CA ALA A 71 11.18 11.59 6.07
C ALA A 71 11.49 10.71 7.29
N VAL A 72 12.29 9.64 7.12
CA VAL A 72 12.69 8.71 8.19
C VAL A 72 13.61 9.43 9.18
N LYS A 73 13.23 9.45 10.46
CA LYS A 73 14.05 10.02 11.55
C LYS A 73 14.51 8.98 12.56
N SER A 74 14.01 7.75 12.44
CA SER A 74 14.26 6.69 13.40
C SER A 74 14.24 5.31 12.73
N LYS A 75 14.78 4.31 13.45
CA LYS A 75 14.72 2.91 13.02
C LYS A 75 13.28 2.41 12.87
N SER A 76 12.38 2.85 13.75
CA SER A 76 10.94 2.53 13.67
C SER A 76 10.29 3.13 12.42
N ASP A 77 10.67 4.36 12.04
CA ASP A 77 10.16 4.96 10.80
C ASP A 77 10.64 4.17 9.58
N MET A 78 11.90 3.71 9.57
CA MET A 78 12.42 2.88 8.48
C MET A 78 11.66 1.55 8.36
N GLN A 79 11.40 0.86 9.48
CA GLN A 79 10.60 -0.36 9.48
C GLN A 79 9.18 -0.13 8.98
N TRP A 80 8.59 1.02 9.31
CA TRP A 80 7.30 1.43 8.77
C TRP A 80 7.33 1.64 7.26
N VAL A 81 8.32 2.37 6.74
CA VAL A 81 8.48 2.62 5.30
C VAL A 81 8.61 1.28 4.55
N LEU A 82 9.44 0.37 5.04
CA LEU A 82 9.63 -0.96 4.44
C LEU A 82 8.36 -1.80 4.50
N LYS A 83 7.59 -1.71 5.60
CA LYS A 83 6.27 -2.35 5.73
C LYS A 83 5.27 -1.80 4.72
N VAL A 84 5.28 -0.48 4.50
CA VAL A 84 4.42 0.16 3.51
C VAL A 84 4.74 -0.38 2.13
N ALA A 85 6.01 -0.33 1.74
CA ALA A 85 6.48 -0.80 0.44
C ALA A 85 6.20 -2.29 0.22
N GLY A 86 6.51 -3.14 1.20
CA GLY A 86 6.25 -4.59 1.13
C GLY A 86 4.78 -4.93 1.02
N THR A 87 3.93 -4.27 1.82
CA THR A 87 2.46 -4.49 1.80
C THR A 87 1.86 -4.09 0.46
N SER A 88 2.24 -2.93 -0.10
CA SER A 88 1.74 -2.51 -1.40
C SER A 88 2.15 -3.47 -2.53
N ASN A 89 3.37 -4.04 -2.49
CA ASN A 89 3.78 -5.06 -3.45
C ASN A 89 2.98 -6.37 -3.29
N VAL A 90 2.65 -6.80 -2.06
CA VAL A 90 1.81 -7.99 -1.82
C VAL A 90 0.40 -7.77 -2.37
N MET A 91 -0.14 -6.56 -2.18
CA MET A 91 -1.42 -6.19 -2.76
C MET A 91 -1.37 -6.25 -4.29
N LEU A 92 -0.31 -5.75 -4.92
CA LEU A 92 -0.18 -5.85 -6.38
C LEU A 92 -0.03 -7.31 -6.88
N SER A 93 0.62 -8.19 -6.12
CA SER A 93 0.79 -9.59 -6.51
C SER A 93 -0.54 -10.36 -6.56
N GLY A 94 -1.48 -10.00 -5.68
CA GLY A 94 -2.84 -10.56 -5.62
C GLY A 94 -3.82 -10.02 -6.66
N LEU A 95 -3.48 -8.95 -7.41
CA LEU A 95 -4.41 -8.24 -8.30
C LEU A 95 -4.68 -8.86 -9.66
N ALA A 96 -4.38 -10.16 -9.79
CA ALA A 96 -4.84 -11.02 -10.86
C ALA A 96 -4.44 -10.57 -12.26
N THR A 97 -3.22 -10.97 -12.61
CA THR A 97 -2.84 -11.12 -14.00
C THR A 97 -3.05 -12.54 -14.47
N ARG A 98 -3.29 -12.71 -15.78
CA ARG A 98 -2.89 -13.94 -16.48
C ARG A 98 -1.37 -13.97 -16.77
N ALA A 99 -0.71 -12.82 -16.66
CA ALA A 99 0.74 -12.66 -16.82
C ALA A 99 1.49 -13.12 -15.56
N VAL A 100 1.67 -14.43 -15.44
CA VAL A 100 2.36 -15.12 -14.32
C VAL A 100 3.71 -14.47 -14.00
N GLU A 101 4.44 -14.05 -15.02
CA GLU A 101 5.76 -13.43 -14.88
C GLU A 101 5.71 -12.09 -14.13
N VAL A 102 4.71 -11.25 -14.42
CA VAL A 102 4.52 -9.96 -13.72
C VAL A 102 4.18 -10.19 -12.25
N ARG A 103 3.36 -11.18 -11.95
CA ARG A 103 3.04 -11.55 -10.57
C ARG A 103 4.27 -12.00 -9.79
N ALA A 104 5.12 -12.81 -10.41
CA ALA A 104 6.35 -13.30 -9.77
C ALA A 104 7.28 -12.15 -9.35
N PHE A 105 7.37 -11.07 -10.13
CA PHE A 105 8.15 -9.90 -9.72
C PHE A 105 7.64 -9.29 -8.42
N PHE A 106 6.32 -9.14 -8.26
CA PHE A 106 5.76 -8.58 -7.04
C PHE A 106 5.93 -9.50 -5.83
N ASP A 107 5.77 -10.81 -6.02
CA ASP A 107 6.03 -11.79 -4.96
C ASP A 107 7.50 -11.75 -4.51
N ASP A 108 8.45 -11.68 -5.47
CA ASP A 108 9.89 -11.55 -5.19
C ASP A 108 10.21 -10.25 -4.43
N ARG A 109 9.66 -9.11 -4.87
CA ARG A 109 9.85 -7.82 -4.20
C ARG A 109 9.30 -7.83 -2.79
N SER A 110 8.09 -8.35 -2.61
CA SER A 110 7.46 -8.51 -1.30
C SER A 110 8.31 -9.34 -0.35
N LYS A 111 8.90 -10.43 -0.85
CA LYS A 111 9.82 -11.25 -0.06
C LYS A 111 11.04 -10.44 0.39
N VAL A 112 11.69 -9.71 -0.51
CA VAL A 112 12.86 -8.89 -0.19
C VAL A 112 12.52 -7.83 0.86
N TYR A 113 11.38 -7.14 0.73
CA TYR A 113 10.90 -6.20 1.75
C TYR A 113 10.65 -6.87 3.11
N LEU A 114 10.04 -8.06 3.14
CA LEU A 114 9.82 -8.80 4.38
C LEU A 114 11.13 -9.28 5.02
N ASP A 115 12.09 -9.71 4.22
CA ASP A 115 13.38 -10.18 4.73
C ASP A 115 14.18 -9.03 5.36
N VAL A 116 14.19 -7.84 4.75
CA VAL A 116 14.86 -6.66 5.34
C VAL A 116 14.12 -6.16 6.60
N MET A 117 12.79 -6.14 6.60
CA MET A 117 12.00 -5.77 7.78
C MET A 117 12.26 -6.66 8.99
N ASN A 118 12.41 -7.97 8.74
CA ASN A 118 12.68 -8.97 9.76
C ASN A 118 14.17 -9.04 10.15
N GLY A 119 15.02 -8.17 9.59
CA GLY A 119 16.47 -8.16 9.87
C GLY A 119 17.22 -9.39 9.36
N ARG A 120 16.67 -10.10 8.37
CA ARG A 120 17.31 -11.27 7.76
C ARG A 120 18.35 -10.90 6.70
N ILE A 121 18.18 -9.73 6.10
CA ILE A 121 19.12 -9.11 5.17
C ILE A 121 19.37 -7.66 5.59
N ASP A 122 20.54 -7.12 5.26
CA ASP A 122 20.89 -5.71 5.48
C ASP A 122 20.48 -4.82 4.29
N ALA A 123 20.83 -3.54 4.38
CA ALA A 123 20.49 -2.54 3.36
C ALA A 123 21.21 -2.80 2.02
N ASP A 124 22.47 -3.21 2.06
CA ASP A 124 23.27 -3.44 0.84
C ASP A 124 22.72 -4.65 0.06
N VAL A 125 22.38 -5.74 0.77
CA VAL A 125 21.74 -6.91 0.17
C VAL A 125 20.34 -6.56 -0.34
N PHE A 126 19.58 -5.75 0.40
CA PHE A 126 18.28 -5.26 -0.04
C PHE A 126 18.38 -4.51 -1.37
N GLU A 127 19.30 -3.53 -1.49
CA GLU A 127 19.50 -2.77 -2.73
C GLU A 127 19.90 -3.67 -3.89
N GLN A 128 20.81 -4.61 -3.65
CA GLN A 128 21.27 -5.55 -4.67
C GLN A 128 20.13 -6.46 -5.18
N GLU A 129 19.32 -7.02 -4.29
CA GLU A 129 18.20 -7.89 -4.67
C GLU A 129 17.10 -7.10 -5.40
N MET A 130 16.78 -5.90 -4.93
CA MET A 130 15.82 -5.02 -5.62
C MET A 130 16.31 -4.64 -7.03
N ALA A 131 17.60 -4.35 -7.20
CA ALA A 131 18.19 -4.06 -8.51
C ALA A 131 18.08 -5.25 -9.47
N LYS A 132 18.37 -6.48 -9.01
CA LYS A 132 18.19 -7.70 -9.82
C LYS A 132 16.75 -7.88 -10.28
N ILE A 133 15.78 -7.60 -9.41
CA ILE A 133 14.36 -7.70 -9.76
C ILE A 133 13.98 -6.63 -10.80
N ASN A 134 14.46 -5.39 -10.65
CA ASN A 134 14.21 -4.33 -11.62
C ASN A 134 14.74 -4.69 -13.02
N VAL A 135 15.95 -5.26 -13.11
CA VAL A 135 16.50 -5.75 -14.39
C VAL A 135 15.60 -6.83 -15.02
N ARG A 136 15.05 -7.75 -14.21
CA ARG A 136 14.11 -8.77 -14.71
C ARG A 136 12.81 -8.15 -15.22
N ILE A 137 12.28 -7.13 -14.54
CA ILE A 137 11.11 -6.38 -14.99
C ILE A 137 11.40 -5.70 -16.34
N GLU A 138 12.54 -5.01 -16.46
CA GLU A 138 12.98 -4.36 -17.70
C GLU A 138 13.06 -5.36 -18.85
N GLN A 139 13.68 -6.52 -18.63
CA GLN A 139 13.79 -7.58 -19.63
C GLN A 139 12.42 -8.12 -20.06
N ALA A 140 11.53 -8.45 -19.11
CA ALA A 140 10.21 -8.99 -19.42
C ALA A 140 9.30 -7.97 -20.14
N THR A 141 9.51 -6.68 -19.88
CA THR A 141 8.75 -5.59 -20.50
C THR A 141 9.42 -4.97 -21.71
N ALA A 142 10.59 -5.48 -22.15
CA ALA A 142 11.37 -4.90 -23.24
C ALA A 142 10.64 -4.86 -24.60
N HIS A 143 9.64 -5.71 -24.79
CA HIS A 143 8.79 -5.75 -25.98
C HIS A 143 7.73 -4.64 -26.02
N ILE A 144 7.51 -3.94 -24.90
CA ILE A 144 6.52 -2.88 -24.76
C ILE A 144 7.16 -1.54 -25.16
N THR A 145 6.59 -0.87 -26.15
CA THR A 145 7.13 0.39 -26.64
C THR A 145 6.84 1.56 -25.69
N PRO A 146 7.69 2.60 -25.66
CA PRO A 146 7.41 3.82 -24.91
C PRO A 146 6.07 4.48 -25.28
N GLN A 147 5.66 4.37 -26.55
CA GLN A 147 4.40 4.90 -27.04
C GLN A 147 3.20 4.16 -26.43
N GLU A 148 3.24 2.82 -26.37
CA GLU A 148 2.19 2.02 -25.73
C GLU A 148 2.11 2.32 -24.23
N ILE A 149 3.26 2.44 -23.55
CA ILE A 149 3.30 2.84 -22.13
C ILE A 149 2.64 4.20 -21.95
N ALA A 150 3.02 5.20 -22.76
CA ALA A 150 2.47 6.54 -22.66
C ALA A 150 0.96 6.57 -22.94
N GLN A 151 0.49 5.84 -23.94
CA GLN A 151 -0.91 5.75 -24.30
C GLN A 151 -1.74 5.13 -23.17
N VAL A 152 -1.32 3.97 -22.64
CA VAL A 152 -2.04 3.28 -21.56
C VAL A 152 -2.02 4.10 -20.27
N ARG A 153 -0.88 4.70 -19.91
CA ARG A 153 -0.79 5.58 -18.74
C ARG A 153 -1.66 6.81 -18.87
N SER A 154 -1.76 7.39 -20.06
CA SER A 154 -2.66 8.52 -20.34
C SER A 154 -4.13 8.09 -20.20
N LYS A 155 -4.50 6.96 -20.83
CA LYS A 155 -5.85 6.39 -20.79
C LYS A 155 -6.34 6.12 -19.36
N TYR A 156 -5.48 5.63 -18.48
CA TYR A 156 -5.84 5.25 -17.10
C TYR A 156 -5.30 6.19 -16.01
N ARG A 157 -4.85 7.39 -16.37
CA ARG A 157 -4.14 8.32 -15.46
C ARG A 157 -4.82 8.50 -14.10
N VAL A 158 -6.12 8.82 -14.12
CA VAL A 158 -6.89 9.08 -12.88
C VAL A 158 -6.96 7.82 -12.03
N ARG A 159 -7.31 6.67 -12.62
CA ARG A 159 -7.39 5.40 -11.91
C ARG A 159 -6.06 4.94 -11.33
N LEU A 160 -4.95 5.15 -12.07
CA LEU A 160 -3.60 4.86 -11.58
C LEU A 160 -3.31 5.67 -10.32
N GLN A 161 -3.54 6.98 -10.36
CA GLN A 161 -3.31 7.89 -9.23
C GLN A 161 -4.19 7.54 -8.02
N ASP A 162 -5.46 7.24 -8.24
CA ASP A 162 -6.40 6.83 -7.17
C ASP A 162 -5.98 5.50 -6.54
N THR A 163 -5.54 4.54 -7.37
CA THR A 163 -5.08 3.23 -6.92
C THR A 163 -3.79 3.36 -6.10
N GLU A 164 -2.80 4.12 -6.58
CA GLU A 164 -1.56 4.42 -5.83
C GLU A 164 -1.86 5.07 -4.48
N THR A 165 -2.73 6.08 -4.46
CA THR A 165 -3.12 6.77 -3.21
C THR A 165 -3.76 5.80 -2.22
N THR A 166 -4.63 4.91 -2.71
CA THR A 166 -5.29 3.89 -1.89
C THR A 166 -4.28 2.86 -1.36
N LEU A 167 -3.33 2.40 -2.19
CA LEU A 167 -2.27 1.49 -1.76
C LEU A 167 -1.42 2.10 -0.65
N ILE A 168 -1.08 3.38 -0.75
CA ILE A 168 -0.37 4.12 0.29
C ILE A 168 -1.21 4.22 1.57
N ALA A 169 -2.48 4.60 1.46
CA ALA A 169 -3.36 4.75 2.63
C ALA A 169 -3.53 3.42 3.38
N TYR A 170 -3.85 2.34 2.68
CA TYR A 170 -4.03 1.00 3.27
C TYR A 170 -2.76 0.51 3.98
N ALA A 171 -1.62 0.70 3.32
CA ALA A 171 -0.33 0.32 3.88
C ALA A 171 0.00 1.06 5.19
N LYS A 172 -0.59 2.24 5.44
CA LYS A 172 -0.47 2.99 6.69
C LYS A 172 -1.41 2.50 7.78
N LEU A 173 -2.62 2.06 7.42
CA LEU A 173 -3.66 1.66 8.38
C LEU A 173 -3.28 0.37 9.12
N ARG A 174 -2.57 -0.54 8.45
CA ARG A 174 -2.10 -1.81 9.02
C ARG A 174 -0.89 -1.71 9.98
N VAL A 175 -0.44 -0.49 10.28
CA VAL A 175 0.76 -0.22 11.09
C VAL A 175 0.38 0.18 12.53
N ARG A 176 -0.87 0.54 12.77
CA ARG A 176 -1.35 0.84 14.12
C ARG A 176 -1.49 -0.42 14.95
#